data_AF-A0A7C6Z2Q6-F1
#
_entry.id   AF-A0A7C6Z2Q6-F1
#
_cell.length_a   1.000
_cell.length_b   1.000
_cell.length_c   1.000
_cell.angle_alpha   90.00
_cell.angle_beta   90.00
_cell.angle_gamma   90.00
#
_symmetry.space_group_name_H-M   'P 1'
#
loop_
_entity.id
_entity.type
_entity.pdbx_description
1 polymer ?
#
loop_
_entity_poly.entity_id
_entity_poly.type
_entity_poly.pdbx_seq_one_letter_code
_entity_poly.pdbx_strand_id
1 'polypeptide(L)'
;MNGDIGNMITGQQWKQMMRSGARALERKKHDVDALNVFPVPDGDTGTNMNFTIQSAVKDADKTSGATIAEVAAAVSMGSLMGARGNSGVILSQLLRGIAKGLEGHKQAGGQQIAQALQMGVDTAYKAVMKPVEGTILTVAREVAKGAQSSAKQGSDPLKVLKDAYMRGQLTLEKT
;
A
#
# COMPACT_ATOMS: atom_id res chain seq x y z
N MET A 1 22.33 -3.11 7.38
CA MET A 1 22.57 -2.74 5.97
C MET A 1 21.51 -1.73 5.56
N ASN A 2 21.85 -0.44 5.59
CA ASN A 2 21.03 0.59 4.96
C ASN A 2 21.27 0.46 3.45
N GLY A 3 20.38 -0.24 2.77
CA GLY A 3 20.44 -0.33 1.32
C GLY A 3 20.08 1.03 0.74
N ASP A 4 21.02 1.65 0.05
CA ASP A 4 20.77 2.85 -0.74
C ASP A 4 19.61 2.56 -1.69
N ILE A 5 18.48 3.22 -1.47
CA ILE A 5 17.45 3.30 -2.50
C ILE A 5 18.03 4.32 -3.48
N GLY A 6 18.68 3.83 -4.53
CA GLY A 6 19.07 4.69 -5.66
C GLY A 6 17.85 5.43 -6.22
N ASN A 7 18.04 6.25 -7.25
CA ASN A 7 16.96 7.06 -7.85
C ASN A 7 15.76 6.25 -8.40
N MET A 8 15.81 4.92 -8.36
CA MET A 8 14.76 3.99 -8.80
C MET A 8 14.57 2.85 -7.80
N ILE A 9 13.32 2.42 -7.63
CA ILE A 9 12.93 1.22 -6.87
C ILE A 9 12.84 0.03 -7.83
N THR A 10 13.61 -1.02 -7.52
CA THR A 10 13.60 -2.29 -8.24
C THR A 10 12.47 -3.22 -7.80
N GLY A 11 12.16 -4.25 -8.59
CA GLY A 11 11.21 -5.30 -8.18
C GLY A 11 11.63 -6.02 -6.88
N GLN A 12 12.92 -6.22 -6.66
CA GLN A 12 13.43 -6.82 -5.40
C GLN A 12 13.23 -5.90 -4.20
N GLN A 13 13.50 -4.61 -4.35
CA GLN A 13 13.22 -3.62 -3.29
C GLN A 13 11.73 -3.52 -3.01
N TRP A 14 10.89 -3.48 -4.04
CA TRP A 14 9.43 -3.48 -3.90
C TRP A 14 8.93 -4.72 -3.15
N LYS A 15 9.42 -5.91 -3.51
CA LYS A 15 9.14 -7.15 -2.78
C LYS A 15 9.53 -7.05 -1.31
N GLN A 16 10.71 -6.51 -1.01
CA GLN A 16 11.19 -6.34 0.36
C GLN A 16 10.36 -5.31 1.15
N MET A 17 9.85 -4.26 0.49
CA MET A 17 8.92 -3.30 1.06
C MET A 17 7.61 -3.99 1.46
N MET A 18 7.03 -4.80 0.57
CA MET A 18 5.81 -5.56 0.85
C MET A 18 5.98 -6.53 2.02
N ARG A 19 7.10 -7.26 2.07
CA ARG A 19 7.45 -8.13 3.21
C ARG A 19 7.58 -7.34 4.52
N SER A 20 8.17 -6.14 4.46
CA SER A 20 8.35 -5.30 5.64
C SER A 20 7.03 -4.72 6.14
N GLY A 21 6.16 -4.28 5.23
CA GLY A 21 4.80 -3.85 5.54
C GLY A 21 3.96 -4.96 6.15
N ALA A 22 4.00 -6.17 5.58
CA ALA A 22 3.30 -7.34 6.11
C ALA A 22 3.75 -7.67 7.54
N ARG A 23 5.08 -7.68 7.80
CA ARG A 23 5.61 -7.88 9.16
C ARG A 23 5.20 -6.78 10.13
N ALA A 24 5.13 -5.53 9.67
CA ALA A 24 4.68 -4.42 10.51
C ALA A 24 3.21 -4.56 10.89
N LEU A 25 2.36 -4.93 9.92
CA LEU A 25 0.94 -5.19 10.16
C LEU A 25 0.72 -6.40 11.07
N GLU A 26 1.45 -7.51 10.87
CA GLU A 26 1.37 -8.69 11.74
C GLU A 26 1.62 -8.32 13.21
N ARG A 27 2.66 -7.53 13.49
CA ARG A 27 2.98 -7.07 14.86
C ARG A 27 1.93 -6.15 15.46
N LYS A 28 1.09 -5.53 14.63
CA LYS A 28 0.10 -4.51 15.02
C LYS A 28 -1.34 -4.95 14.78
N LYS A 29 -1.59 -6.17 14.31
CA LYS A 29 -2.93 -6.62 13.94
C LYS A 29 -3.91 -6.54 15.11
N HIS A 30 -3.48 -6.90 16.33
CA HIS A 30 -4.30 -6.82 17.53
C HIS A 30 -4.57 -5.38 17.97
N ASP A 31 -3.59 -4.48 17.81
CA ASP A 31 -3.80 -3.05 18.05
C ASP A 31 -4.84 -2.50 17.06
N VAL A 32 -4.77 -2.91 15.79
CA VAL A 32 -5.75 -2.52 14.75
C VAL A 32 -7.13 -3.14 15.00
N ASP A 33 -7.19 -4.40 15.43
CA ASP A 33 -8.43 -5.07 15.83
C ASP A 33 -9.11 -4.32 16.99
N ALA A 34 -8.34 -3.82 17.96
CA ALA A 34 -8.84 -3.05 19.10
C ALA A 34 -9.32 -1.64 18.72
N LEU A 35 -8.81 -1.06 17.64
CA LEU A 35 -9.28 0.24 17.10
C LEU A 35 -10.61 0.13 16.35
N ASN A 36 -11.07 -1.09 16.00
CA ASN A 36 -12.26 -1.29 15.19
C ASN A 36 -13.55 -1.02 15.99
N VAL A 37 -13.92 0.25 16.14
CA VAL A 37 -15.12 0.69 16.88
C VAL A 37 -16.30 1.12 15.99
N PHE A 38 -16.24 0.93 14.66
CA PHE A 38 -17.32 1.40 13.76
C PHE A 38 -17.58 0.49 12.55
N PRO A 39 -18.84 0.17 12.17
CA PRO A 39 -20.10 0.33 12.93
C PRO A 39 -20.38 -0.84 13.90
N VAL A 40 -19.67 -1.97 13.73
CA VAL A 40 -19.77 -3.16 14.58
C VAL A 40 -18.35 -3.61 14.93
N PRO A 41 -17.97 -3.64 16.22
CA PRO A 41 -16.67 -4.15 16.65
C PRO A 41 -16.70 -5.68 16.59
N ASP A 42 -16.49 -6.24 15.40
CA ASP A 42 -16.22 -7.66 15.19
C ASP A 42 -14.77 -8.05 15.53
N GLY A 43 -13.92 -7.05 15.81
CA GLY A 43 -12.57 -7.24 16.33
C GLY A 43 -11.64 -7.97 15.36
N ASP A 44 -11.92 -7.94 14.06
CA ASP A 44 -11.19 -8.72 13.07
C ASP A 44 -10.48 -7.90 11.98
N THR A 45 -10.58 -6.56 12.03
CA THR A 45 -10.08 -5.67 10.96
C THR A 45 -8.60 -5.87 10.66
N GLY A 46 -7.75 -5.83 11.68
CA GLY A 46 -6.32 -6.05 11.58
C GLY A 46 -5.99 -7.49 11.19
N THR A 47 -6.71 -8.46 11.73
CA THR A 47 -6.57 -9.88 11.36
C THR A 47 -6.89 -10.11 9.87
N ASN A 48 -7.97 -9.53 9.36
CA ASN A 48 -8.40 -9.59 7.97
C ASN A 48 -7.40 -8.92 7.01
N MET A 49 -6.93 -7.72 7.37
CA MET A 49 -5.89 -7.04 6.60
C MET A 49 -4.58 -7.84 6.61
N ASN A 50 -4.23 -8.46 7.73
CA ASN A 50 -3.03 -9.28 7.84
C ASN A 50 -3.11 -10.52 6.94
N PHE A 51 -4.21 -11.28 6.94
CA PHE A 51 -4.37 -12.41 6.00
C PHE A 51 -4.23 -11.97 4.55
N THR A 52 -4.82 -10.82 4.21
CA THR A 52 -4.77 -10.24 2.86
C THR A 52 -3.33 -9.91 2.44
N ILE A 53 -2.56 -9.22 3.28
CA ILE A 53 -1.19 -8.81 2.93
C ILE A 53 -0.22 -10.01 2.92
N GLN A 54 -0.43 -11.00 3.79
CA GLN A 54 0.39 -12.22 3.78
C GLN A 54 0.18 -13.02 2.49
N SER A 55 -1.05 -13.10 1.98
CA SER A 55 -1.34 -13.69 0.67
C SER A 55 -0.64 -12.93 -0.46
N ALA A 56 -0.65 -11.59 -0.40
CA ALA A 56 0.05 -10.75 -1.37
C ALA A 56 1.57 -10.99 -1.38
N VAL A 57 2.19 -11.09 -0.20
CA VAL A 57 3.62 -11.40 -0.06
C VAL A 57 3.95 -12.79 -0.56
N LYS A 58 3.11 -13.80 -0.26
CA LYS A 58 3.30 -15.17 -0.75
C LYS A 58 3.37 -15.23 -2.27
N ASP A 59 2.53 -14.47 -2.98
CA ASP A 59 2.56 -14.43 -4.45
C ASP A 59 3.72 -13.60 -4.98
N ALA A 60 4.04 -12.47 -4.34
CA ALA A 60 5.22 -11.68 -4.68
C ALA A 60 6.51 -12.53 -4.58
N ASP A 61 6.60 -13.41 -3.59
CA ASP A 61 7.76 -14.25 -3.33
C ASP A 61 8.01 -15.31 -4.41
N LYS A 62 6.99 -15.69 -5.18
CA LYS A 62 7.11 -16.61 -6.31
C LYS A 62 7.82 -15.97 -7.53
N THR A 63 7.89 -14.64 -7.60
CA THR A 63 8.56 -13.93 -8.70
C THR A 63 10.09 -14.06 -8.58
N SER A 64 10.80 -14.26 -9.69
CA SER A 64 12.27 -14.38 -9.71
C SER A 64 12.86 -13.52 -10.82
N GLY A 65 13.86 -12.68 -10.51
CA GLY A 65 14.45 -11.75 -11.50
C GLY A 65 13.47 -10.69 -12.07
N ALA A 66 12.35 -10.48 -11.39
CA ALA A 66 11.21 -9.73 -11.91
C ALA A 66 11.38 -8.20 -11.82
N THR A 67 10.75 -7.52 -12.78
CA THR A 67 10.51 -6.07 -12.81
C THR A 67 9.59 -5.61 -11.67
N ILE A 68 9.56 -4.30 -11.40
CA ILE A 68 8.59 -3.78 -10.42
C ILE A 68 7.14 -4.03 -10.84
N ALA A 69 6.83 -3.94 -12.13
CA ALA A 69 5.50 -4.22 -12.68
C ALA A 69 5.05 -5.66 -12.36
N GLU A 70 5.91 -6.66 -12.64
CA GLU A 70 5.60 -8.08 -12.40
C GLU A 70 5.41 -8.38 -10.91
N VAL A 71 6.25 -7.81 -10.04
CA VAL A 71 6.10 -7.98 -8.58
C VAL A 71 4.82 -7.31 -8.10
N ALA A 72 4.50 -6.09 -8.56
CA ALA A 72 3.28 -5.40 -8.18
C ALA A 72 2.01 -6.12 -8.68
N ALA A 73 2.05 -6.69 -9.88
CA ALA A 73 0.98 -7.54 -10.40
C ALA A 73 0.76 -8.79 -9.53
N ALA A 74 1.83 -9.47 -9.12
CA ALA A 74 1.75 -10.62 -8.22
C ALA A 74 1.18 -10.23 -6.84
N VAL A 75 1.62 -9.10 -6.28
CA VAL A 75 1.08 -8.52 -5.03
C VAL A 75 -0.42 -8.26 -5.15
N SER A 76 -0.85 -7.60 -6.24
CA SER A 76 -2.25 -7.31 -6.52
C SER A 76 -3.08 -8.60 -6.59
N MET A 77 -2.63 -9.60 -7.36
CA MET A 77 -3.33 -10.87 -7.50
C MET A 77 -3.41 -11.64 -6.19
N GLY A 78 -2.30 -11.78 -5.45
CA GLY A 78 -2.28 -12.46 -4.17
C GLY A 78 -3.15 -11.77 -3.13
N SER A 79 -3.17 -10.43 -3.11
CA SER A 79 -4.05 -9.66 -2.22
C SER A 79 -5.53 -9.85 -2.56
N LEU A 80 -5.90 -9.89 -3.85
CA LEU A 80 -7.29 -10.10 -4.26
C LEU A 80 -7.77 -11.51 -3.88
N MET A 81 -6.99 -12.54 -4.19
CA MET A 81 -7.37 -13.92 -3.91
C MET A 81 -7.38 -14.24 -2.41
N GLY A 82 -6.57 -13.52 -1.63
CA GLY A 82 -6.48 -13.66 -0.19
C GLY A 82 -7.31 -12.65 0.60
N ALA A 83 -8.10 -11.79 -0.06
CA ALA A 83 -8.85 -10.74 0.61
C ALA A 83 -9.86 -11.33 1.60
N ARG A 84 -9.88 -10.80 2.82
CA ARG A 84 -10.83 -11.18 3.88
C ARG A 84 -11.51 -9.95 4.47
N GLY A 85 -12.82 -10.04 4.67
CA GLY A 85 -13.62 -8.93 5.18
C GLY A 85 -13.56 -7.67 4.32
N ASN A 86 -14.20 -6.61 4.80
CA ASN A 86 -14.23 -5.33 4.07
C ASN A 86 -12.85 -4.66 4.06
N SER A 87 -12.12 -4.72 5.17
CA SER A 87 -10.78 -4.11 5.30
C SER A 87 -9.76 -4.76 4.36
N GLY A 88 -9.78 -6.09 4.22
CA GLY A 88 -8.96 -6.82 3.27
C GLY A 88 -9.33 -6.52 1.82
N VAL A 89 -10.64 -6.43 1.51
CA VAL A 89 -11.08 -6.02 0.16
C VAL A 89 -10.55 -4.61 -0.16
N ILE A 90 -10.71 -3.63 0.72
CA ILE A 90 -10.21 -2.26 0.49
C ILE A 90 -8.68 -2.27 0.27
N LEU A 91 -7.93 -2.99 1.12
CA LEU A 91 -6.48 -3.12 0.97
C LEU A 91 -6.10 -3.73 -0.38
N SER A 92 -6.82 -4.76 -0.83
CA SER A 92 -6.57 -5.39 -2.15
C SER A 92 -6.81 -4.42 -3.31
N GLN A 93 -7.77 -3.50 -3.18
CA GLN A 93 -8.05 -2.50 -4.23
C GLN A 93 -7.01 -1.39 -4.26
N LEU A 94 -6.48 -0.97 -3.10
CA LEU A 94 -5.32 -0.08 -3.05
C LEU A 94 -4.12 -0.70 -3.78
N LEU A 95 -3.81 -1.97 -3.46
CA LEU A 95 -2.70 -2.69 -4.10
C LEU A 95 -2.92 -2.92 -5.59
N ARG A 96 -4.16 -3.19 -6.02
CA ARG A 96 -4.54 -3.28 -7.44
C ARG A 96 -4.27 -1.98 -8.18
N GLY A 97 -4.69 -0.84 -7.64
CA GLY A 97 -4.47 0.45 -8.28
C GLY A 97 -2.98 0.82 -8.34
N ILE A 98 -2.22 0.51 -7.29
CA ILE A 98 -0.76 0.67 -7.30
C ILE A 98 -0.13 -0.19 -8.40
N ALA A 99 -0.54 -1.45 -8.54
CA ALA A 99 -0.03 -2.33 -9.58
C ALA A 99 -0.29 -1.78 -10.99
N LYS A 100 -1.49 -1.27 -11.24
CA LYS A 100 -1.84 -0.59 -12.51
C LYS A 100 -0.93 0.60 -12.80
N GLY A 101 -0.65 1.43 -11.78
CA GLY A 101 0.23 2.59 -11.94
C GLY A 101 1.71 2.23 -12.15
N LEU A 102 2.08 0.97 -11.93
CA LEU A 102 3.43 0.44 -12.15
C LEU A 102 3.54 -0.43 -13.41
N GLU A 103 2.45 -0.63 -14.17
CA GLU A 103 2.45 -1.43 -15.39
C GLU A 103 3.49 -0.91 -16.41
N GLY A 104 4.18 -1.84 -17.09
CA GLY A 104 5.20 -1.52 -18.09
C GLY A 104 6.54 -1.02 -17.53
N HIS A 105 6.65 -0.74 -16.23
CA HIS A 105 7.89 -0.25 -15.63
C HIS A 105 8.82 -1.39 -15.17
N LYS A 106 10.09 -1.33 -15.58
CA LYS A 106 11.13 -2.23 -15.07
C LYS A 106 11.52 -1.88 -13.62
N GLN A 107 11.61 -0.59 -13.33
CA GLN A 107 11.89 0.03 -12.04
C GLN A 107 11.11 1.36 -11.96
N ALA A 108 10.90 1.90 -10.75
CA ALA A 108 10.09 3.11 -10.56
C ALA A 108 10.81 4.23 -9.81
N GLY A 109 10.81 5.43 -10.38
CA GLY A 109 11.28 6.66 -9.75
C GLY A 109 10.22 7.32 -8.86
N GLY A 110 10.54 8.45 -8.24
CA GLY A 110 9.63 9.17 -7.33
C GLY A 110 8.29 9.54 -7.99
N GLN A 111 8.32 9.95 -9.26
CA GLN A 111 7.11 10.28 -10.02
C GLN A 111 6.23 9.05 -10.27
N GLN A 112 6.79 7.93 -10.69
CA GLN A 112 6.03 6.69 -10.91
C GLN A 112 5.41 6.18 -9.61
N ILE A 113 6.15 6.24 -8.49
CA ILE A 113 5.63 5.85 -7.18
C ILE A 113 4.47 6.75 -6.75
N ALA A 114 4.59 8.07 -6.89
CA ALA A 114 3.53 8.99 -6.54
C ALA A 114 2.27 8.78 -7.40
N GLN A 115 2.43 8.51 -8.70
CA GLN A 115 1.32 8.19 -9.59
C GLN A 115 0.65 6.86 -9.23
N ALA A 116 1.44 5.83 -8.92
CA ALA A 116 0.92 4.53 -8.50
C ALA A 116 0.13 4.62 -7.18
N LEU A 117 0.61 5.37 -6.20
CA LEU A 117 -0.13 5.61 -4.95
C LEU A 117 -1.46 6.32 -5.21
N GLN A 118 -1.49 7.34 -6.07
CA GLN A 118 -2.73 8.01 -6.46
C GLN A 118 -3.70 7.05 -7.15
N MET A 119 -3.21 6.22 -8.08
CA MET A 119 -4.05 5.23 -8.76
C MET A 119 -4.59 4.16 -7.81
N GLY A 120 -3.82 3.79 -6.77
CA GLY A 120 -4.26 2.98 -5.64
C GLY A 120 -5.50 3.56 -4.97
N VAL A 121 -5.41 4.84 -4.57
CA VAL A 121 -6.51 5.57 -3.94
C VAL A 121 -7.73 5.61 -4.86
N ASP A 122 -7.57 6.02 -6.10
CA ASP A 122 -8.68 6.14 -7.05
C ASP A 122 -9.38 4.79 -7.28
N THR A 123 -8.61 3.70 -7.32
CA THR A 123 -9.15 2.34 -7.47
C THR A 123 -9.95 1.91 -6.24
N ALA A 124 -9.43 2.17 -5.03
CA ALA A 124 -10.12 1.83 -3.79
C ALA A 124 -11.40 2.63 -3.60
N TYR A 125 -11.39 3.95 -3.86
CA TYR A 125 -12.59 4.79 -3.77
C TYR A 125 -13.69 4.35 -4.76
N LYS A 126 -13.31 3.92 -5.97
CA LYS A 126 -14.27 3.40 -6.96
C LYS A 126 -14.85 2.03 -6.59
N ALA A 127 -14.10 1.21 -5.85
CA ALA A 127 -14.52 -0.13 -5.49
C ALA A 127 -15.44 -0.18 -4.24
N VAL A 128 -15.46 0.89 -3.44
CA VAL A 128 -16.30 0.99 -2.23
C VAL A 128 -17.60 1.70 -2.59
N MET A 129 -18.75 1.06 -2.36
CA MET A 129 -20.07 1.62 -2.71
C MET A 129 -20.36 2.99 -2.06
N LYS A 130 -19.91 3.18 -0.82
CA LYS A 130 -20.06 4.42 -0.05
C LYS A 130 -18.76 4.71 0.69
N PRO A 131 -17.77 5.35 0.06
CA PRO A 131 -16.49 5.65 0.72
C PRO A 131 -16.72 6.66 1.85
N VAL A 132 -16.14 6.40 3.01
CA VAL A 132 -16.29 7.23 4.21
C VAL A 132 -14.95 7.86 4.55
N GLU A 133 -14.95 9.19 4.68
CA GLU A 133 -13.82 9.93 5.25
C GLU A 133 -13.78 9.73 6.78
N GLY A 134 -12.60 9.68 7.37
CA GLY A 134 -12.38 9.17 8.73
C GLY A 134 -11.94 7.70 8.77
N THR A 135 -11.68 7.09 7.61
CA THR A 135 -11.23 5.70 7.49
C THR A 135 -9.83 5.60 6.87
N ILE A 136 -9.34 4.38 6.66
CA ILE A 136 -8.12 4.10 5.89
C ILE A 136 -8.09 4.82 4.53
N LEU A 137 -9.25 5.08 3.92
CA LEU A 137 -9.36 5.82 2.66
C LEU A 137 -8.85 7.26 2.78
N THR A 138 -9.17 7.95 3.88
CA THR A 138 -8.67 9.31 4.17
C THR A 138 -7.16 9.33 4.28
N VAL A 139 -6.60 8.40 5.07
CA VAL A 139 -5.15 8.30 5.27
C VAL A 139 -4.46 7.98 3.94
N ALA A 140 -4.96 7.00 3.17
CA ALA A 140 -4.41 6.65 1.86
C ALA A 140 -4.43 7.82 0.87
N ARG A 141 -5.53 8.60 0.83
CA ARG A 141 -5.68 9.80 0.00
C ARG A 141 -4.65 10.87 0.37
N GLU A 142 -4.42 11.11 1.66
CA GLU A 142 -3.43 12.08 2.12
C GLU A 142 -1.98 11.60 1.91
N VAL A 143 -1.71 10.29 2.07
CA VAL A 143 -0.42 9.68 1.67
C VAL A 143 -0.12 9.94 0.20
N ALA A 144 -1.07 9.67 -0.69
CA ALA A 144 -0.89 9.92 -2.14
C ALA A 144 -0.63 11.40 -2.44
N LYS A 145 -1.35 12.33 -1.80
CA LYS A 145 -1.09 13.77 -1.93
C LYS A 145 0.31 14.17 -1.45
N GLY A 146 0.80 13.56 -0.36
CA GLY A 146 2.16 13.76 0.14
C GLY A 146 3.21 13.33 -0.87
N ALA A 147 3.03 12.11 -1.43
CA ALA A 147 3.89 11.60 -2.49
C ALA A 147 3.90 12.51 -3.72
N GLN A 148 2.73 12.94 -4.20
CA GLN A 148 2.59 13.84 -5.35
C GLN A 148 3.28 15.19 -5.12
N SER A 149 3.15 15.77 -3.93
CA SER A 149 3.78 17.04 -3.58
C SER A 149 5.31 16.95 -3.56
N SER A 150 5.84 15.82 -3.08
CA SER A 150 7.28 15.55 -3.05
C SER A 150 7.83 15.27 -4.45
N ALA A 151 7.12 14.47 -5.25
CA ALA A 151 7.51 14.13 -6.61
C ALA A 151 7.52 15.36 -7.55
N LYS A 152 6.59 16.30 -7.37
CA LYS A 152 6.59 17.59 -8.12
C LYS A 152 7.85 18.42 -7.90
N GLN A 153 8.56 18.20 -6.79
CA GLN A 153 9.83 18.86 -6.49
C GLN A 153 11.03 18.10 -7.06
N GLY A 154 10.82 17.03 -7.84
CA GLY A 154 11.88 16.20 -8.40
C GLY A 154 12.56 15.30 -7.37
N SER A 155 11.92 15.04 -6.23
CA SER A 155 12.49 14.20 -5.16
C SER A 155 12.65 12.75 -5.59
N ASP A 156 13.70 12.10 -5.08
CA ASP A 156 13.93 10.67 -5.26
C ASP A 156 12.83 9.80 -4.61
N PRO A 157 12.74 8.50 -4.94
CA PRO A 157 11.69 7.63 -4.40
C PRO A 157 11.69 7.51 -2.87
N LEU A 158 12.87 7.55 -2.23
CA LEU A 158 12.97 7.42 -0.79
C LEU A 158 12.39 8.66 -0.11
N LYS A 159 12.72 9.86 -0.59
CA LYS A 159 12.15 11.11 -0.09
C LYS A 159 10.65 11.20 -0.35
N VAL A 160 10.18 10.78 -1.52
CA VAL A 160 8.75 10.68 -1.85
C VAL A 160 8.01 9.79 -0.85
N LEU A 161 8.53 8.59 -0.57
CA LEU A 161 7.92 7.67 0.40
C LEU A 161 7.96 8.20 1.83
N LYS A 162 9.05 8.86 2.24
CA LYS A 162 9.16 9.50 3.56
C LYS A 162 8.12 10.60 3.74
N ASP A 163 7.97 11.49 2.76
CA ASP A 163 7.00 12.59 2.84
C ASP A 163 5.55 12.08 2.82
N ALA A 164 5.29 11.06 1.99
CA ALA A 164 4.01 10.37 1.95
C ALA A 164 3.66 9.75 3.31
N TYR A 165 4.63 9.05 3.94
CA TYR A 165 4.47 8.44 5.26
C TYR A 165 4.21 9.50 6.34
N MET A 166 5.01 10.57 6.39
CA MET A 166 4.84 11.66 7.36
C MET A 166 3.46 12.32 7.25
N ARG A 167 2.99 12.58 6.02
CA ARG A 167 1.65 13.12 5.82
C ARG A 167 0.55 12.14 6.24
N GLY A 168 0.76 10.84 6.01
CA GLY A 168 -0.13 9.79 6.50
C GLY A 168 -0.23 9.76 8.02
N GLN A 169 0.91 9.84 8.73
CA GLN A 169 0.96 9.91 10.20
C GLN A 169 0.19 11.12 10.75
N LEU A 170 0.47 12.31 10.22
CA LEU A 170 -0.23 13.55 10.61
C LEU A 170 -1.74 13.52 10.34
N THR A 171 -2.16 12.75 9.34
CA THR A 171 -3.58 12.55 9.03
C THR A 171 -4.21 11.57 10.01
N LEU A 172 -3.52 10.45 10.27
CA LEU A 172 -3.97 9.42 11.19
C LEU A 172 -4.20 9.96 12.60
N GLU A 173 -3.34 10.85 13.09
CA GLU A 173 -3.48 11.52 14.40
C GLU A 173 -4.77 12.36 14.53
N LYS A 174 -5.42 12.70 13.40
CA LYS A 174 -6.59 13.59 13.34
C LYS A 174 -7.88 12.87 12.92
N THR A 175 -7.81 11.58 12.65
CA THR A 175 -8.95 10.72 12.29
C THR A 175 -9.28 9.79 13.44
#